data_AF-A0A4D6GWQ3-F1
#
_entry.id   AF-A0A4D6GWQ3-F1
#
_cell.length_a   1.000
_cell.length_b   1.000
_cell.length_c   1.000
_cell.angle_alpha   90.00
_cell.angle_beta   90.00
_cell.angle_gamma   90.00
#
_symmetry.space_group_name_H-M   'P 1'
#
loop_
_entity.id
_entity.type
_entity.pdbx_description
1 polymer ?
#
loop_
_entity_poly.entity_id
_entity_poly.type
_entity_poly.pdbx_seq_one_letter_code
_entity_poly.pdbx_strand_id
1 'polypeptide(L)' 'MRTSDARVTVRIVRMEDGETVREYRVGGVSYPSAEAVEAVLEAR' A
#
# COMPACT_ATOMS: atom_id res chain seq x y z
N MET A 1 -2.40 4.68 -19.03
CA MET A 1 -3.07 4.46 -17.73
C MET A 1 -3.08 5.81 -17.02
N ARG A 2 -4.22 6.50 -16.94
CA ARG A 2 -4.32 7.78 -16.21
C ARG A 2 -4.21 7.48 -14.71
N THR A 3 -3.41 8.27 -14.01
CA THR A 3 -3.16 8.16 -12.55
C THR A 3 -4.40 8.35 -11.69
N SER A 4 -5.47 8.91 -12.25
CA SER A 4 -6.76 9.16 -11.57
C SER A 4 -7.50 7.89 -11.11
N ASP A 5 -7.12 6.70 -11.60
CA ASP A 5 -7.73 5.41 -11.22
C ASP A 5 -6.77 4.51 -10.42
N ALA A 6 -5.69 5.07 -9.86
CA ALA A 6 -4.77 4.30 -9.04
C ALA A 6 -5.47 3.83 -7.74
N ARG A 7 -5.86 2.56 -7.70
CA ARG A 7 -6.50 1.95 -6.52
C ARG A 7 -5.45 1.42 -5.55
N VAL A 8 -5.43 1.98 -4.36
CA VAL A 8 -4.65 1.45 -3.22
C VAL A 8 -5.49 0.39 -2.49
N THR A 9 -4.88 -0.75 -2.20
CA THR A 9 -5.44 -1.78 -1.33
C THR A 9 -4.57 -1.91 -0.10
N VAL A 10 -5.19 -1.87 1.09
CA VAL A 10 -4.50 -2.09 2.36
C VAL A 10 -5.08 -3.34 3.01
N ARG A 11 -4.21 -4.24 3.47
CA ARG A 11 -4.58 -5.38 4.30
C ARG A 11 -3.98 -5.19 5.69
N ILE A 12 -4.82 -5.24 6.71
CA ILE A 12 -4.40 -5.17 8.11
C ILE A 12 -4.38 -6.60 8.65
N VAL A 13 -3.21 -7.07 9.06
CA VAL A 13 -3.02 -8.43 9.56
C VAL A 13 -2.58 -8.34 11.01
N ARG A 14 -3.29 -9.04 11.89
CA ARG A 14 -2.82 -9.29 13.25
C ARG A 14 -1.96 -10.54 13.24
N MET A 15 -0.71 -10.40 13.65
CA MET A 15 0.26 -11.49 13.76
C MET A 15 0.08 -12.24 15.08
N GLU A 16 0.71 -13.42 15.18
CA GLU A 16 0.59 -14.33 16.33
C GLU A 16 1.16 -13.72 17.63
N ASP A 17 2.15 -12.84 17.50
CA ASP A 17 2.75 -12.06 18.60
C ASP A 17 1.87 -10.88 19.05
N GLY A 18 0.72 -10.66 18.40
CA GLY A 18 -0.19 -9.56 18.67
C GLY A 18 0.17 -8.27 17.93
N GLU A 19 1.27 -8.23 17.17
CA GLU A 19 1.61 -7.11 16.31
C GLU A 19 0.55 -6.95 15.21
N THR A 20 0.28 -5.71 14.80
CA THR A 20 -0.59 -5.42 13.67
C THR A 20 0.24 -4.82 12.55
N VAL A 21 0.39 -5.57 11.47
CA VAL A 21 1.10 -5.12 10.27
C VAL A 21 0.10 -4.62 9.23
N ARG A 22 0.54 -3.63 8.44
CA ARG A 22 -0.22 -3.07 7.33
C ARG A 22 0.51 -3.40 6.04
N GLU A 23 -0.15 -4.12 5.16
CA GLU A 23 0.38 -4.45 3.85
C GLU A 23 -0.29 -3.55 2.81
N TYR A 24 0.53 -2.81 2.07
CA TYR A 24 0.07 -1.85 1.08
C TYR A 24 0.28 -2.38 -0.33
N ARG A 25 -0.70 -2.19 -1.21
CA ARG A 25 -0.62 -2.65 -2.60
C ARG A 25 -1.22 -1.64 -3.58
N VAL A 26 -0.51 -1.38 -4.67
CA VAL A 26 -0.99 -0.57 -5.81
C VAL A 26 -0.81 -1.37 -7.10
N GLY A 27 -1.88 -1.61 -7.85
CA GLY A 27 -1.80 -2.34 -9.13
C GLY A 27 -1.14 -3.72 -9.04
N GLY A 28 -1.24 -4.40 -7.88
CA GLY A 28 -0.59 -5.70 -7.63
C GLY A 28 0.81 -5.63 -7.02
N VAL A 29 1.46 -4.45 -7.00
CA VAL A 29 2.79 -4.23 -6.41
C VAL A 29 2.66 -3.93 -4.92
N SER A 30 3.43 -4.64 -4.09
CA SER A 30 3.45 -4.42 -2.64
C SER A 30 4.41 -3.30 -2.24
N TYR A 31 4.04 -2.54 -1.22
CA TYR A 31 4.81 -1.41 -0.68
C TYR A 31 5.05 -1.58 0.82
N PRO A 32 6.21 -1.14 1.32
CA PRO A 32 6.61 -1.33 2.71
C PRO A 32 5.89 -0.39 3.68
N SER A 33 5.33 0.72 3.18
CA SER A 33 4.66 1.71 4.02
C SER A 33 3.67 2.57 3.22
N ALA A 34 2.86 3.36 3.92
CA ALA A 34 1.96 4.33 3.30
C ALA A 34 2.74 5.43 2.56
N GLU A 35 3.84 5.90 3.15
CA GLU A 35 4.70 6.93 2.57
C GLU A 35 5.32 6.47 1.24
N ALA A 36 5.69 5.18 1.15
CA ALA A 36 6.18 4.60 -0.10
C ALA A 36 5.08 4.53 -1.18
N VAL A 37 3.82 4.32 -0.79
CA VAL A 37 2.68 4.40 -1.72
C VAL A 37 2.46 5.84 -2.17
N GLU A 38 2.42 6.78 -1.24
CA GLU A 38 2.21 8.21 -1.52
C GLU A 38 3.27 8.73 -2.48
N ALA A 39 4.56 8.49 -2.21
CA ALA A 39 5.64 8.90 -3.09
C ALA A 39 5.50 8.38 -4.52
N VAL A 40 5.01 7.14 -4.71
CA VAL A 40 4.78 6.58 -6.05
C VAL A 40 3.57 7.18 -6.74
N LEU A 41 2.53 7.53 -6.00
CA LEU A 41 1.35 8.19 -6.57
C LEU A 41 1.64 9.65 -6.93
N GLU A 42 2.45 10.34 -6.14
CA GLU A 42 2.85 11.74 -6.39
C GLU A 42 3.90 11.87 -7.50
N ALA A 43 4.80 10.90 -7.66
CA ALA A 43 5.84 10.93 -8.69
C ALA A 43 5.35 10.60 -10.12
N ARG A 44 4.04 10.49 -10.35
CA ARG A 44 3.45 10.02 -11.63
C ARG A 44 2.51 11.01 -12.32
#